data_AF-A0A2C9KU43-F1
#
_entry.id   AF-A0A2C9KU43-F1
#
_cell.length_a   1.000
_cell.length_b   1.000
_cell.length_c   1.000
_cell.angle_alpha   90.00
_cell.angle_beta   90.00
_cell.angle_gamma   90.00
#
_symmetry.space_group_name_H-M   'P 1'
#
loop_
_entity.id
_entity.type
_entity.pdbx_description
1 polymer ?
#
loop_
_entity_poly.entity_id
_entity_poly.type
_entity_poly.pdbx_seq_one_letter_code
_entity_poly.pdbx_strand_id
1 'polypeptide(L)'
;QMFEEALKWFRRSLQARRSLQQISPYILLDALNNISKLLLEEFSGDEESLKDCEKYLTEASHILSEITGHYYDRAVTKSCLAKLKMRKKNYFEAYQYDLEALSIIENKTQNADYMFEVLLHLAHLR
;
A
#
# COMPACT_ATOMS: atom_id res chain seq x y z
N GLN A 1 -9.53 -4.90 19.12
CA GLN A 1 -8.59 -5.70 19.95
C GLN A 1 -7.46 -6.31 19.13
N MET A 2 -7.65 -7.38 18.34
CA MET A 2 -6.53 -7.96 17.56
C MET A 2 -5.92 -6.99 16.54
N PHE A 3 -6.76 -6.17 15.91
CA PHE A 3 -6.33 -5.15 14.95
C PHE A 3 -5.40 -4.10 15.57
N GLU A 4 -5.83 -3.46 16.67
CA GLU A 4 -5.06 -2.40 17.32
C GLU A 4 -3.74 -2.94 17.87
N GLU A 5 -3.74 -4.19 18.32
CA GLU A 5 -2.55 -4.89 18.75
C GLU A 5 -1.60 -5.18 17.58
N ALA A 6 -2.11 -5.64 16.44
CA ALA A 6 -1.32 -5.80 15.22
C ALA A 6 -0.71 -4.46 14.77
N LEU A 7 -1.50 -3.39 14.72
CA LEU A 7 -1.04 -2.05 14.33
C LEU A 7 0.04 -1.53 15.30
N LYS A 8 -0.12 -1.74 16.60
CA LYS A 8 0.89 -1.43 17.61
C LYS A 8 2.21 -2.15 17.32
N TRP A 9 2.17 -3.44 17.03
CA TRP A 9 3.37 -4.22 16.73
C TRP A 9 4.03 -3.78 15.42
N PHE A 10 3.25 -3.54 14.36
CA PHE A 10 3.79 -3.03 13.11
C PHE A 10 4.45 -1.64 13.27
N ARG A 11 3.80 -0.70 13.98
CA ARG A 11 4.38 0.63 14.26
C ARG A 11 5.68 0.53 15.06
N ARG A 12 5.73 -0.32 16.08
CA ARG A 12 6.96 -0.57 16.85
C ARG A 12 8.06 -1.16 15.96
N SER A 13 7.69 -2.09 15.08
CA SER A 13 8.60 -2.72 14.13
C SER A 13 9.16 -1.70 13.13
N LEU A 14 8.34 -0.80 12.60
CA LEU A 14 8.76 0.30 11.73
C LEU A 14 9.71 1.28 12.47
N GLN A 15 9.39 1.63 13.71
CA GLN A 15 10.25 2.51 14.52
C GLN A 15 11.62 1.88 14.78
N ALA A 16 11.67 0.59 15.12
CA ALA A 16 12.92 -0.14 15.30
C ALA A 16 13.75 -0.13 14.01
N ARG A 17 13.14 -0.41 12.86
CA ARG A 17 13.80 -0.36 11.55
C ARG A 17 14.39 1.02 11.24
N ARG A 18 13.65 2.10 11.50
CA ARG A 18 14.12 3.49 11.29
C ARG A 18 15.29 3.87 12.20
N SER A 19 15.44 3.22 13.35
CA SER A 19 16.56 3.48 14.26
C SER A 19 17.88 2.82 13.82
N LEU A 20 17.83 1.92 12.83
CA LEU A 20 19.03 1.25 12.31
C LEU A 20 19.74 2.15 11.30
N GLN A 21 21.05 2.34 11.47
CA GLN A 21 21.86 3.21 10.60
C GLN A 21 22.07 2.65 9.18
N GLN A 22 21.93 1.34 8.99
CA GLN A 22 22.05 0.67 7.69
C GLN A 22 20.97 -0.39 7.57
N ILE A 23 19.81 0.02 7.03
CA ILE A 23 18.75 -0.92 6.70
C ILE A 23 18.49 -0.89 5.20
N SER A 24 18.24 -2.07 4.63
CA SER A 24 17.76 -2.14 3.25
C SER A 24 16.44 -1.35 3.13
N PRO A 25 16.31 -0.43 2.15
CA PRO A 25 15.07 0.30 1.92
C PRO A 25 13.86 -0.62 1.75
N TYR A 26 14.07 -1.82 1.21
CA TYR A 26 13.03 -2.84 1.06
C TYR A 26 12.43 -3.30 2.41
N ILE A 27 13.24 -3.41 3.46
CA ILE A 27 12.76 -3.86 4.77
C ILE A 27 11.84 -2.80 5.40
N LEU A 28 12.02 -1.52 5.07
CA LEU A 28 11.10 -0.44 5.43
C LEU A 28 9.82 -0.51 4.58
N LEU A 29 9.95 -0.74 3.27
CA LEU A 29 8.83 -0.83 2.33
C LEU A 29 7.78 -1.86 2.77
N ASP A 30 8.20 -3.07 3.14
CA ASP A 30 7.28 -4.13 3.56
C ASP A 30 6.49 -3.73 4.81
N ALA A 31 7.13 -3.12 5.80
CA ALA A 31 6.45 -2.63 7.00
C ALA A 31 5.45 -1.51 6.67
N LEU A 32 5.80 -0.58 5.78
CA LEU A 32 4.92 0.51 5.35
C LEU A 32 3.68 -0.02 4.64
N ASN A 33 3.85 -0.91 3.66
CA ASN A 33 2.75 -1.52 2.90
C ASN A 33 1.81 -2.32 3.80
N ASN A 34 2.34 -3.10 4.74
CA ASN A 34 1.53 -3.89 5.67
C ASN A 34 0.72 -3.01 6.63
N ILE A 35 1.30 -1.92 7.16
CA ILE A 35 0.55 -0.94 7.97
C ILE A 35 -0.56 -0.30 7.13
N SER A 36 -0.26 0.13 5.91
CA SER A 36 -1.25 0.77 5.04
C SER A 36 -2.42 -0.15 4.70
N LYS A 37 -2.17 -1.42 4.37
CA LYS A 37 -3.22 -2.42 4.14
C LYS A 37 -4.13 -2.56 5.36
N LEU A 38 -3.50 -2.74 6.53
CA LEU A 38 -4.19 -2.87 7.80
C LEU A 38 -5.10 -1.65 8.06
N LEU A 39 -4.57 -0.43 7.93
CA LEU A 39 -5.36 0.80 8.07
C LEU A 39 -6.53 0.89 7.08
N LEU A 40 -6.36 0.44 5.84
CA LEU A 40 -7.41 0.49 4.80
C LEU A 40 -8.54 -0.51 4.99
N GLU A 41 -8.25 -1.66 5.61
CA GLU A 41 -9.23 -2.71 5.88
C GLU A 41 -10.17 -2.30 7.01
N GLU A 42 -9.65 -1.69 8.07
CA GLU A 42 -10.37 -1.58 9.34
C GLU A 42 -10.77 -0.15 9.72
N PHE A 43 -10.10 0.86 9.17
CA PHE A 43 -10.45 2.27 9.39
C PHE A 43 -11.04 2.93 8.16
N SER A 44 -12.10 2.33 7.61
CA SER A 44 -12.74 2.79 6.38
C SER A 44 -13.31 4.22 6.39
N GLY A 45 -13.40 4.87 7.54
CA GLY A 45 -14.02 6.20 7.68
C GLY A 45 -13.37 7.12 8.71
N ASP A 46 -12.25 6.73 9.33
CA ASP A 46 -11.52 7.61 10.24
C ASP A 46 -10.49 8.45 9.48
N GLU A 47 -10.67 9.77 9.48
CA GLU A 47 -9.85 10.71 8.71
C GLU A 47 -8.38 10.69 9.15
N GLU A 48 -8.12 10.51 10.46
CA GLU A 48 -6.76 10.44 10.99
C GLU A 48 -6.03 9.19 10.48
N SER A 49 -6.69 8.04 10.51
CA SER A 49 -6.16 6.79 9.97
C SER A 49 -5.91 6.86 8.46
N LEU A 50 -6.80 7.50 7.69
CA LEU A 50 -6.57 7.71 6.25
C LEU A 50 -5.38 8.63 5.98
N LYS A 51 -5.18 9.67 6.81
CA LYS A 51 -4.03 10.57 6.72
C LYS A 51 -2.72 9.84 7.07
N ASP A 52 -2.74 8.99 8.09
CA ASP A 52 -1.58 8.17 8.43
C ASP A 52 -1.26 7.14 7.33
N CYS A 53 -2.29 6.49 6.78
CA CYS A 53 -2.13 5.59 5.64
C CYS A 53 -1.48 6.28 4.44
N GLU A 54 -1.92 7.51 4.12
CA GLU A 54 -1.35 8.32 3.05
C GLU A 54 0.14 8.61 3.27
N LYS A 55 0.56 8.94 4.50
CA LYS A 55 1.97 9.16 4.82
C LYS A 55 2.80 7.91 4.55
N TYR A 56 2.34 6.75 5.02
CA TYR A 56 3.06 5.48 4.83
C TYR A 56 3.15 5.08 3.36
N LEU A 57 2.06 5.24 2.59
CA LEU A 57 2.06 4.96 1.13
C LEU A 57 2.91 5.94 0.34
N THR A 58 2.99 7.20 0.77
CA THR A 58 3.86 8.21 0.15
C THR A 58 5.33 7.84 0.34
N GLU A 59 5.71 7.45 1.56
CA GLU A 59 7.07 6.98 1.87
C GLU A 59 7.42 5.69 1.12
N ALA A 60 6.50 4.71 1.07
CA ALA A 60 6.65 3.49 0.30
C ALA A 60 6.88 3.79 -1.20
N SER A 61 6.11 4.72 -1.76
CA SER A 61 6.25 5.16 -3.16
C SER A 61 7.59 5.83 -3.41
N HIS A 62 8.08 6.64 -2.46
CA HIS A 62 9.40 7.26 -2.56
C HIS A 62 10.51 6.21 -2.56
N ILE A 63 10.52 5.26 -1.61
CA ILE A 63 11.48 4.15 -1.59
C ILE A 63 11.47 3.38 -2.91
N LEU A 64 10.28 3.06 -3.42
CA LEU A 64 10.10 2.37 -4.70
C LEU A 64 10.57 3.20 -5.90
N SER A 65 10.66 4.53 -5.80
CA SER A 65 11.25 5.37 -6.85
C SER A 65 12.78 5.29 -6.90
N GLU A 66 13.42 4.94 -5.78
CA GLU A 66 14.88 4.89 -5.64
C GLU A 66 15.48 3.51 -5.89
N ILE A 67 14.68 2.44 -5.82
CA ILE A 67 15.13 1.05 -6.02
C ILE A 67 14.57 0.44 -7.30
N THR A 68 15.31 -0.45 -7.95
CA THR A 68 14.85 -1.20 -9.14
C THR A 68 14.20 -2.53 -8.77
N GLY A 69 13.35 -3.08 -9.65
CA GLY A 69 12.64 -4.33 -9.38
C GLY A 69 11.45 -4.16 -8.42
N HIS A 70 11.20 -5.17 -7.58
CA HIS A 70 10.11 -5.20 -6.60
C HIS A 70 8.72 -4.94 -7.20
N TYR A 71 8.47 -5.51 -8.38
CA TYR A 71 7.23 -5.26 -9.15
C TYR A 71 5.96 -5.63 -8.39
N TYR A 72 6.02 -6.68 -7.57
CA TYR A 72 4.90 -7.03 -6.70
C TYR A 72 4.61 -5.92 -5.68
N ASP A 73 5.62 -5.45 -4.96
CA ASP A 73 5.43 -4.38 -3.97
C ASP A 73 4.97 -3.07 -4.61
N ARG A 74 5.46 -2.77 -5.82
CA ARG A 74 4.99 -1.62 -6.61
C ARG A 74 3.50 -1.71 -6.92
N ALA A 75 3.05 -2.86 -7.43
CA ALA A 75 1.64 -3.09 -7.72
C ALA A 75 0.81 -2.97 -6.42
N VAL A 76 1.29 -3.56 -5.32
CA VAL A 76 0.64 -3.49 -4.01
C VAL A 76 0.49 -2.05 -3.52
N THR A 77 1.55 -1.26 -3.54
CA THR A 77 1.51 0.14 -3.11
C THR A 77 0.53 0.94 -3.97
N LYS A 78 0.49 0.70 -5.30
CA LYS A 78 -0.45 1.34 -6.21
C LYS A 78 -1.90 0.97 -5.92
N SER A 79 -2.21 -0.30 -5.72
CA SER A 79 -3.56 -0.73 -5.33
C SER A 79 -3.98 -0.18 -3.96
N CYS A 80 -3.06 -0.06 -3.00
CA CYS A 80 -3.37 0.57 -1.72
C CYS A 80 -3.65 2.08 -1.87
N LEU A 81 -2.93 2.79 -2.75
CA LEU A 81 -3.24 4.17 -3.11
C LEU A 81 -4.62 4.28 -3.78
N ALA A 82 -4.98 3.34 -4.65
CA ALA A 82 -6.30 3.30 -5.26
C ALA A 82 -7.40 3.16 -4.19
N LYS A 83 -7.28 2.17 -3.29
CA LYS A 83 -8.19 1.98 -2.15
C LYS A 83 -8.29 3.25 -1.30
N LEU A 84 -7.17 3.88 -0.95
CA LEU A 84 -7.15 5.12 -0.17
C LEU A 84 -7.95 6.23 -0.87
N LYS A 85 -7.77 6.39 -2.18
CA LYS A 85 -8.50 7.37 -2.98
C LYS A 85 -9.98 7.06 -3.06
N MET A 86 -10.37 5.79 -3.16
CA MET A 86 -11.78 5.37 -3.04
C MET A 86 -12.39 5.74 -1.68
N ARG A 87 -11.69 5.48 -0.57
CA ARG A 87 -12.17 5.86 0.78
C ARG A 87 -12.36 7.38 0.89
N LYS A 88 -11.50 8.16 0.23
CA LYS A 88 -11.60 9.62 0.11
C LYS A 88 -12.59 10.11 -0.96
N LYS A 89 -13.28 9.19 -1.66
CA LYS A 89 -14.21 9.48 -2.77
C LYS A 89 -13.57 10.16 -3.99
N ASN A 90 -12.25 10.05 -4.14
CA ASN A 90 -11.50 10.50 -5.32
C ASN A 90 -11.40 9.36 -6.34
N TYR A 91 -12.53 9.01 -6.97
CA TYR A 91 -12.63 7.82 -7.81
C TYR A 91 -11.77 7.87 -9.09
N PHE A 92 -11.56 9.05 -9.66
CA PHE A 92 -10.72 9.19 -10.86
C PHE A 92 -9.24 8.86 -10.57
N GLU A 93 -8.69 9.41 -9.49
CA GLU A 93 -7.33 9.06 -9.05
C GLU A 93 -7.24 7.58 -8.66
N ALA A 94 -8.28 7.04 -8.01
CA ALA A 94 -8.31 5.62 -7.67
C ALA A 94 -8.19 4.73 -8.92
N TYR A 95 -8.98 5.04 -9.96
CA TYR A 95 -8.94 4.34 -11.23
C TYR A 95 -7.56 4.41 -11.89
N GLN A 96 -6.90 5.57 -11.88
CA GLN A 96 -5.55 5.71 -12.43
C GLN A 96 -4.54 4.81 -11.70
N TYR A 97 -4.58 4.77 -10.37
CA TYR A 97 -3.69 3.93 -9.59
C TYR A 97 -3.93 2.42 -9.82
N ASP A 98 -5.19 1.99 -9.95
CA ASP A 98 -5.49 0.58 -10.25
C ASP A 98 -5.01 0.18 -11.66
N LEU A 99 -5.13 1.07 -12.66
CA LEU A 99 -4.55 0.81 -13.99
C LEU A 99 -3.03 0.68 -13.95
N GLU A 100 -2.35 1.52 -13.17
CA GLU A 100 -0.90 1.41 -12.98
C GLU A 100 -0.53 0.08 -12.29
N ALA A 101 -1.28 -0.33 -11.26
CA ALA A 101 -1.08 -1.60 -10.58
C ALA A 101 -1.25 -2.78 -11.54
N LEU A 102 -2.34 -2.79 -12.31
CA LEU A 102 -2.64 -3.84 -13.30
C LEU A 102 -1.53 -3.94 -14.35
N SER A 103 -1.10 -2.80 -14.90
CA SER A 103 -0.02 -2.77 -15.90
C SER A 103 1.29 -3.38 -15.38
N ILE A 104 1.63 -3.15 -14.10
CA ILE A 104 2.81 -3.76 -13.48
C ILE A 104 2.63 -5.28 -13.35
N ILE A 105 1.45 -5.72 -12.90
CA ILE A 105 1.16 -7.15 -12.68
C ILE A 105 1.25 -7.92 -13.99
N GLU A 106 0.55 -7.46 -15.04
CA GLU A 106 0.47 -8.12 -16.35
C GLU A 106 1.83 -8.23 -17.05
N ASN A 107 2.69 -7.21 -16.90
CA ASN A 107 3.95 -7.15 -17.63
C ASN A 107 5.14 -7.75 -16.86
N LYS A 108 5.06 -7.86 -15.53
CA LYS A 108 6.26 -8.06 -14.69
C LYS A 108 6.09 -9.02 -13.52
N THR A 109 4.90 -9.55 -13.24
CA THR A 109 4.71 -10.49 -12.12
C THR A 109 4.10 -11.81 -12.60
N GLN A 110 4.53 -12.93 -12.03
CA GLN A 110 3.93 -14.26 -12.27
C GLN A 110 2.74 -14.53 -11.34
N ASN A 111 2.28 -13.52 -10.59
CA ASN A 111 1.37 -13.72 -9.47
C ASN A 111 -0.08 -13.36 -9.86
N ALA A 112 -0.87 -14.39 -10.18
CA ALA A 112 -2.24 -14.25 -10.67
C ALA A 112 -3.23 -13.80 -9.57
N ASP A 113 -2.98 -14.12 -8.30
CA ASP A 113 -3.94 -13.85 -7.22
C ASP A 113 -4.14 -12.34 -6.99
N TYR A 114 -3.06 -11.57 -7.06
CA TYR A 114 -3.12 -10.12 -6.87
C TYR A 114 -3.78 -9.41 -8.06
N MET A 115 -3.69 -9.99 -9.26
CA MET A 115 -4.37 -9.50 -10.45
C MET A 115 -5.89 -9.45 -10.24
N PHE A 116 -6.46 -10.51 -9.64
CA PHE A 116 -7.90 -10.59 -9.40
C PHE A 116 -8.38 -9.51 -8.43
N GLU A 117 -7.59 -9.14 -7.43
CA GLU A 117 -7.93 -8.06 -6.50
C GLU A 117 -8.03 -6.71 -7.21
N VAL A 118 -7.06 -6.39 -8.08
CA VAL A 118 -7.06 -5.14 -8.86
C VAL A 118 -8.22 -5.09 -9.84
N LEU A 119 -8.48 -6.20 -10.55
CA LEU A 119 -9.60 -6.30 -11.47
C LEU A 119 -10.95 -6.13 -10.75
N LEU A 120 -11.07 -6.65 -9.53
CA LEU A 120 -12.27 -6.49 -8.70
C LEU A 120 -12.48 -5.03 -8.27
N HIS A 121 -11.42 -4.31 -7.87
CA HIS A 121 -11.56 -2.88 -7.57
C HIS A 121 -11.97 -2.06 -8.79
N LEU A 122 -11.35 -2.30 -9.95
CA LEU A 122 -11.71 -1.64 -11.21
C LEU A 122 -13.18 -1.88 -11.58
N ALA A 123 -13.72 -3.08 -11.31
CA ALA A 123 -15.13 -3.38 -11.56
C ALA A 123 -16.07 -2.58 -10.64
N HIS A 124 -15.68 -2.33 -9.39
CA HIS A 124 -16.47 -1.56 -8.41
C HIS A 124 -16.35 -0.03 -8.58
N LEU A 125 -15.42 0.44 -9.41
CA LEU A 125 -15.22 1.86 -9.72
C LEU A 125 -16.11 2.38 -10.88
N ARG A 126 -16.98 1.53 -11.45
CA ARG A 126 -17.92 1.89 -12.52
C ARG A 126 -19.18 2.57 -12.01
#